data_AF-W9H8E3-F1
#
_entry.id   AF-W9H8E3-F1
#
_cell.length_a   1.000
_cell.length_b   1.000
_cell.length_c   1.000
_cell.angle_alpha   90.00
_cell.angle_beta   90.00
_cell.angle_gamma   90.00
#
_symmetry.space_group_name_H-M   'P 1'
#
loop_
_entity.id
_entity.type
_entity.pdbx_description
1 polymer ?
#
loop_
_entity_poly.entity_id
_entity_poly.type
_entity_poly.pdbx_seq_one_letter_code
_entity_poly.pdbx_strand_id
1 'polypeptide(L)'
;MFDSDTNRSDTNRRRDPEPTDPNNRALVRFAMLTGLSLLLASLWPPQLFPVMLAGFLFINAMTSALVAALRRQPFLADHLTRWDEGAAFYVTGFIASLFIDPAVVEETLKTTTIMG
;
A
#
# COMPACT_ATOMS: atom_id res chain seq x y z
N MET A 1 -32.98 1.49 56.68
CA MET A 1 -32.01 2.47 56.17
C MET A 1 -31.55 1.91 54.83
N PHE A 2 -32.15 2.39 53.74
CA PHE A 2 -31.92 1.87 52.39
C PHE A 2 -30.57 2.39 51.88
N ASP A 3 -29.71 1.46 51.48
CA ASP A 3 -28.43 1.74 50.85
C ASP A 3 -28.72 2.15 49.39
N SER A 4 -28.79 3.45 49.13
CA SER A 4 -29.34 4.00 47.88
C SER A 4 -28.29 4.51 46.89
N ASP A 5 -27.00 4.26 47.09
CA ASP A 5 -25.97 4.95 46.30
C ASP A 5 -25.05 4.05 45.46
N THR A 6 -25.35 2.77 45.29
CA THR A 6 -24.55 1.87 44.43
C THR A 6 -24.95 1.86 42.95
N ASN A 7 -25.86 2.74 42.51
CA ASN A 7 -26.36 2.77 41.13
C ASN A 7 -25.86 3.98 40.33
N ARG A 8 -24.55 4.29 40.43
CA ARG A 8 -23.95 5.45 39.75
C ARG A 8 -22.67 5.14 38.96
N SER A 9 -22.40 3.88 38.65
CA SER A 9 -21.18 3.49 37.92
C SER A 9 -21.38 3.08 36.45
N ASP A 10 -22.60 2.81 36.00
CA ASP A 10 -22.74 1.97 34.79
C ASP A 10 -23.06 2.72 33.49
N THR A 11 -23.29 4.04 33.54
CA THR A 11 -23.63 4.84 32.35
C THR A 11 -22.42 5.42 31.63
N ASN A 12 -21.21 5.23 32.16
CA ASN A 12 -19.97 5.79 31.62
C ASN A 12 -19.01 4.71 31.12
N ARG A 13 -19.54 3.56 30.68
CA ARG A 13 -18.84 2.68 29.72
C ARG A 13 -18.84 3.42 28.38
N ARG A 14 -17.99 4.46 28.33
CA ARG A 14 -17.61 5.15 27.10
C ARG A 14 -17.37 4.06 26.07
N ARG A 15 -17.86 4.29 24.85
CA ARG A 15 -17.38 3.59 23.67
C ARG A 15 -15.87 3.75 23.64
N ASP A 16 -15.15 2.84 24.28
CA ASP A 16 -13.76 2.64 23.97
C ASP A 16 -13.79 2.23 22.49
N PRO A 17 -13.23 3.05 21.58
CA PRO A 17 -13.20 2.70 20.19
C PRO A 17 -12.52 1.33 20.12
N GLU A 18 -13.25 0.35 19.57
CA GLU A 18 -12.75 -1.00 19.36
C GLU A 18 -11.34 -0.89 18.77
N PRO A 19 -10.32 -1.52 19.39
CA PRO A 19 -8.93 -1.35 18.96
C PRO A 19 -8.86 -1.76 17.49
N THR A 20 -8.77 -0.77 16.61
CA THR A 20 -8.72 -1.03 15.17
C THR A 20 -7.46 -1.83 14.89
N ASP A 21 -7.65 -3.04 14.37
CA ASP A 21 -6.56 -3.96 14.05
C ASP A 21 -5.52 -3.24 13.16
N PRO A 22 -4.27 -3.09 13.63
CA PRO A 22 -3.21 -2.44 12.85
C PRO A 22 -2.97 -3.12 11.48
N ASN A 23 -3.25 -4.43 11.37
CA ASN A 23 -3.12 -5.16 10.11
C ASN A 23 -4.16 -4.70 9.08
N ASN A 24 -5.39 -4.42 9.51
CA ASN A 24 -6.44 -3.94 8.62
C ASN A 24 -6.06 -2.58 8.02
N ARG A 25 -5.47 -1.69 8.84
CA ARG A 25 -4.99 -0.40 8.36
C ARG A 25 -3.87 -0.54 7.32
N ALA A 26 -2.97 -1.50 7.50
CA ALA A 26 -1.90 -1.79 6.54
C ALA A 26 -2.47 -2.32 5.21
N LEU A 27 -3.41 -3.27 5.28
CA LEU A 27 -4.07 -3.84 4.10
C LEU A 27 -4.86 -2.79 3.30
N VAL A 28 -5.64 -1.94 3.97
CA VAL A 28 -6.39 -0.86 3.31
C VAL A 28 -5.43 0.09 2.59
N ARG A 29 -4.31 0.43 3.22
CA ARG A 29 -3.30 1.30 2.60
C ARG A 29 -2.62 0.63 1.42
N PHE A 30 -2.26 -0.63 1.55
CA PHE A 30 -1.71 -1.43 0.47
C PHE A 30 -2.67 -1.50 -0.73
N ALA A 31 -3.95 -1.79 -0.48
CA ALA A 31 -4.98 -1.85 -1.51
C ALA A 31 -5.19 -0.48 -2.20
N MET A 32 -5.27 0.61 -1.42
CA MET A 32 -5.42 1.96 -1.96
C MET A 32 -4.24 2.39 -2.84
N LEU A 33 -3.00 2.16 -2.38
CA LEU A 33 -1.80 2.52 -3.12
C LEU A 33 -1.62 1.65 -4.37
N THR A 34 -1.90 0.35 -4.27
CA THR A 34 -1.89 -0.57 -5.42
C THR A 34 -2.94 -0.16 -6.45
N GLY A 35 -4.17 0.13 -6.00
CA GLY A 35 -5.26 0.61 -6.86
C GLY A 35 -4.91 1.92 -7.56
N LEU A 36 -4.31 2.87 -6.83
CA LEU A 36 -3.82 4.12 -7.42
C LEU A 36 -2.73 3.87 -8.47
N SER A 37 -1.77 2.98 -8.19
CA SER A 37 -0.74 2.59 -9.16
C SER A 37 -1.32 1.95 -10.41
N LEU A 38 -2.34 1.09 -10.27
CA LEU A 38 -3.06 0.49 -11.40
C LEU A 38 -3.78 1.55 -12.23
N LEU A 39 -4.46 2.49 -11.58
CA LEU A 39 -5.13 3.60 -12.27
C LEU A 39 -4.12 4.45 -13.04
N LEU A 40 -3.01 4.86 -12.41
CA LEU A 40 -1.97 5.65 -13.07
C LEU A 40 -1.30 4.88 -14.22
N ALA A 41 -1.04 3.59 -14.06
CA ALA A 41 -0.49 2.76 -15.12
C ALA A 41 -1.48 2.61 -16.29
N SER A 42 -2.79 2.59 -16.03
CA SER A 42 -3.82 2.47 -17.08
C SER A 42 -3.93 3.68 -18.01
N LEU A 43 -3.33 4.82 -17.64
CA LEU A 43 -3.25 5.98 -18.53
C LEU A 43 -2.26 5.77 -19.68
N TRP A 44 -1.43 4.74 -19.61
CA TRP A 44 -0.39 4.46 -20.60
C TRP A 44 -0.83 3.40 -21.61
N PRO A 45 -0.21 3.37 -22.80
CA PRO A 45 -0.41 2.30 -23.77
C PRO A 45 -0.29 0.90 -23.14
N PRO A 46 -1.07 -0.10 -23.59
CA PRO A 46 -1.06 -1.45 -23.02
C PRO A 46 0.33 -2.09 -22.95
N GLN A 47 1.21 -1.76 -23.89
CA GLN A 47 2.59 -2.22 -23.96
C GLN A 47 3.48 -1.60 -22.87
N LEU A 48 3.19 -0.37 -22.46
CA LEU A 48 3.91 0.36 -21.40
C LEU A 48 3.29 0.15 -20.01
N PHE A 49 2.06 -0.34 -19.95
CA PHE A 49 1.34 -0.63 -18.71
C PHE A 49 2.17 -1.40 -17.67
N PRO A 50 2.77 -2.58 -17.97
CA PRO A 50 3.52 -3.35 -16.97
C PRO A 50 4.79 -2.61 -16.49
N VAL A 51 5.44 -1.85 -17.37
CA VAL A 51 6.61 -1.02 -17.03
C VAL A 51 6.21 0.09 -16.05
N MET A 52 5.15 0.82 -16.36
CA MET A 52 4.68 1.92 -15.52
C MET A 52 4.14 1.41 -14.19
N LEU A 53 3.40 0.30 -14.20
CA LEU A 53 2.91 -0.36 -12.98
C LEU A 53 4.07 -0.78 -12.08
N ALA A 54 5.09 -1.45 -12.62
CA ALA A 54 6.28 -1.84 -11.86
C ALA A 54 7.00 -0.63 -11.27
N GLY A 55 7.13 0.46 -12.03
CA GLY A 55 7.72 1.71 -11.56
C GLY A 55 6.93 2.35 -10.40
N PHE A 56 5.60 2.46 -10.53
CA PHE A 56 4.77 3.02 -9.45
C PHE A 56 4.78 2.15 -8.19
N LEU A 57 4.74 0.82 -8.35
CA LEU A 57 4.86 -0.11 -7.22
C LEU A 57 6.23 -0.02 -6.55
N PHE A 58 7.31 0.18 -7.32
CA PHE A 58 8.64 0.40 -6.78
C PHE A 58 8.72 1.70 -5.95
N ILE A 59 8.10 2.79 -6.42
CA ILE A 59 8.01 4.05 -5.65
C ILE A 59 7.24 3.84 -4.34
N ASN A 60 6.13 3.10 -4.37
CA ASN A 60 5.37 2.74 -3.17
C ASN A 60 6.21 1.91 -2.19
N ALA A 61 6.96 0.92 -2.70
CA ALA A 61 7.87 0.10 -1.91
C ALA A 61 8.91 0.94 -1.18
N MET A 62 9.59 1.82 -1.92
CA MET A 62 10.63 2.70 -1.39
C MET A 62 10.06 3.70 -0.38
N THR A 63 8.88 4.26 -0.66
CA THR A 63 8.19 5.15 0.28
C THR A 63 7.82 4.40 1.56
N SER A 64 7.31 3.17 1.46
CA SER A 64 6.96 2.38 2.65
C SER A 64 8.17 2.07 3.52
N ALA A 65 9.26 1.59 2.89
CA ALA A 65 10.53 1.31 3.55
C ALA A 65 11.14 2.57 4.19
N LEU A 66 11.13 3.70 3.48
CA LEU A 66 11.64 4.97 3.99
C LEU A 66 10.87 5.40 5.24
N VAL A 67 9.54 5.33 5.23
CA VAL A 67 8.79 5.73 6.42
C VAL A 67 8.91 4.70 7.55
N ALA A 68 9.11 3.41 7.25
CA ALA A 68 9.45 2.40 8.25
C ALA A 68 10.77 2.76 8.95
N ALA A 69 11.79 3.11 8.18
CA ALA A 69 13.10 3.54 8.68
C ALA A 69 13.01 4.84 9.50
N LEU A 70 12.33 5.86 8.98
CA LEU A 70 12.15 7.15 9.68
C LEU A 70 11.38 7.00 10.99
N ARG A 71 10.39 6.09 11.03
CA ARG A 71 9.63 5.77 12.26
C ARG A 71 10.30 4.72 13.14
N ARG A 72 11.51 4.27 12.78
CA ARG A 72 12.27 3.22 13.48
C ARG A 72 11.41 2.01 13.82
N GLN A 73 10.59 1.59 12.86
CA GLN A 73 9.72 0.43 13.07
C GLN A 73 10.56 -0.83 13.24
N PRO A 74 10.22 -1.69 14.22
CA PRO A 74 10.89 -2.97 14.41
C PRO A 74 10.73 -3.84 13.16
N PHE A 75 11.78 -4.58 12.79
CA PHE A 75 11.75 -5.50 11.65
C PHE A 75 10.98 -6.78 11.93
N LEU A 76 10.92 -7.21 13.19
CA LEU A 76 10.13 -8.35 13.64
C LEU A 76 9.13 -7.84 14.67
N ALA A 77 7.88 -7.72 14.24
CA ALA A 77 6.75 -7.43 15.11
C ALA A 77 5.64 -8.44 14.83
N ASP A 78 4.77 -8.67 15.81
CA ASP A 78 3.63 -9.59 15.68
C ASP A 78 2.51 -9.05 14.76
N HIS A 79 2.71 -7.90 14.12
CA HIS A 79 1.76 -7.23 13.23
C HIS A 79 2.45 -6.80 11.93
N LEU A 80 1.69 -6.66 10.85
CA LEU A 80 2.16 -6.17 9.56
C LEU A 80 2.76 -4.77 9.74
N THR A 81 4.07 -4.69 9.53
CA THR A 81 4.82 -3.44 9.58
C THR A 81 4.88 -2.82 8.18
N ARG A 82 5.40 -1.59 8.11
CA ARG A 82 5.63 -0.94 6.81
C ARG A 82 6.78 -1.56 6.03
N TRP A 83 7.63 -2.35 6.68
CA TRP A 83 8.62 -3.19 6.00
C TRP A 83 7.93 -4.25 5.16
N ASP A 84 6.90 -4.90 5.72
CA ASP A 84 6.12 -5.93 5.03
C ASP A 84 5.29 -5.34 3.88
N GLU A 85 4.67 -4.17 4.09
CA GLU A 85 4.02 -3.41 3.00
C GLU A 85 5.00 -3.12 1.86
N GLY A 86 6.21 -2.66 2.19
CA GLY A 86 7.25 -2.34 1.22
C GLY A 86 7.71 -3.55 0.42
N ALA A 87 7.92 -4.68 1.10
CA ALA A 87 8.27 -5.95 0.47
C ALA A 87 7.15 -6.44 -0.45
N ALA A 88 5.88 -6.34 -0.03
CA ALA A 88 4.74 -6.72 -0.87
C ALA A 88 4.66 -5.89 -2.15
N PHE A 89 4.85 -4.57 -2.07
CA PHE A 89 4.90 -3.72 -3.26
C PHE A 89 6.06 -4.09 -4.18
N TYR A 90 7.24 -4.33 -3.61
CA TYR A 90 8.42 -4.70 -4.39
C TYR A 90 8.23 -6.02 -5.13
N VAL A 91 7.74 -7.05 -4.45
CA VAL A 91 7.46 -8.36 -5.06
C VAL A 91 6.40 -8.24 -6.14
N THR A 92 5.33 -7.47 -5.89
CA THR A 92 4.27 -7.25 -6.89
C THR A 92 4.82 -6.53 -8.13
N GLY A 93 5.63 -5.49 -7.94
CA GLY A 93 6.29 -4.78 -9.03
C GLY A 93 7.29 -5.66 -9.79
N PHE A 94 8.02 -6.51 -9.08
CA PHE A 94 8.92 -7.49 -9.68
C PHE A 94 8.16 -8.49 -10.55
N ILE A 95 7.06 -9.05 -10.06
CA ILE A 95 6.21 -9.95 -10.86
C ILE A 95 5.70 -9.23 -12.11
N ALA A 96 5.22 -7.99 -11.98
CA ALA A 96 4.79 -7.18 -13.14
C ALA A 96 5.94 -6.99 -14.15
N SER A 97 7.17 -6.82 -13.66
CA SER A 97 8.34 -6.64 -14.52
C SER A 97 8.73 -7.88 -15.34
N LEU A 98 8.35 -9.08 -14.90
CA LEU A 98 8.60 -10.32 -15.64
C LEU A 98 7.84 -10.38 -16.99
N PHE A 99 6.80 -9.56 -17.15
CA PHE A 99 6.00 -9.49 -18.37
C PHE A 99 6.44 -8.35 -19.31
N ILE A 100 7.55 -7.68 -19.02
CA ILE A 100 8.07 -6.59 -19.86
C ILE A 100 8.86 -7.19 -21.03
N ASP A 101 8.38 -6.96 -22.26
CA ASP A 101 9.16 -7.18 -23.47
C ASP A 101 9.88 -5.88 -23.88
N PRO A 102 11.21 -5.80 -23.74
CA PRO A 102 11.96 -4.59 -24.04
C PRO A 102 11.87 -4.17 -25.51
N ALA A 103 11.71 -5.12 -26.45
CA ALA A 103 11.63 -4.80 -27.88
C ALA A 103 10.30 -4.09 -28.20
N VAL A 104 9.20 -4.57 -27.63
CA VAL A 104 7.86 -3.98 -27.80
C VAL A 104 7.77 -2.60 -27.14
N VAL A 105 8.42 -2.43 -25.98
CA VAL A 105 8.50 -1.13 -25.29
C VAL A 105 9.26 -0.11 -26.15
N GLU A 106 10.41 -0.48 -26.70
CA GLU A 106 11.22 0.41 -27.55
C GLU A 106 10.46 0.84 -28.81
N GLU A 107 9.77 -0.09 -29.47
CA GLU A 107 8.94 0.19 -30.63
C GLU A 107 7.77 1.14 -30.29
N THR A 108 7.10 0.92 -29.16
CA THR A 108 6.00 1.76 -28.69
C THR A 108 6.47 3.17 -28.37
N LEU A 109 7.64 3.32 -27.73
CA LEU A 109 8.24 4.63 -27.42
C LEU A 109 8.63 5.40 -28.68
N LYS A 110 9.23 4.72 -29.67
CA LYS A 110 9.57 5.32 -30.97
C LYS A 110 8.32 5.78 -31.70
N THR A 111 7.30 4.92 -31.77
CA THR A 111 6.03 5.25 -32.45
C THR A 111 5.33 6.44 -31.79
N THR A 112 5.29 6.49 -30.45
CA THR A 112 4.69 7.59 -29.70
C THR A 112 5.46 8.91 -29.90
N THR A 113 6.78 8.84 -30.00
CA THR A 113 7.64 10.03 -30.22
C THR A 113 7.52 10.59 -31.65
N ILE A 114 7.25 9.74 -32.64
CA ILE A 114 7.12 10.15 -34.04
C ILE A 114 5.73 10.75 -34.34
N MET A 115 4.71 10.42 -33.54
CA MET A 115 3.33 10.90 -33.71
C MET A 115 2.95 12.12 -32.87
N GLY A 116 3.81 12.59 -31.96
CA GLY A 116 3.60 13.80 -31.14
C GLY A 116 4.38 15.00 -31.66
#